data_AF-A0ABD3IK49-F1
#
_entry.id   AF-A0ABD3IK49-F1
#
_cell.length_a   1.000
_cell.length_b   1.000
_cell.length_c   1.000
_cell.angle_alpha   90.00
_cell.angle_beta   90.00
_cell.angle_gamma   90.00
#
_symmetry.space_group_name_H-M   'P 1'
#
loop_
_entity.id
_entity.type
_entity.pdbx_description
1 polymer ?
#
loop_
_entity_poly.entity_id
_entity_poly.type
_entity_poly.pdbx_seq_one_letter_code
_entity_poly.pdbx_strand_id
1 'polypeptide(L)'
;MSFQAKNSERVFNTVMTYLPQDFRGTLIRQQRDRSERNKQAEVDALINSGGSIRDRYALLWKQQMDRRRQLAQLGSATGVYKTLVKYLVGVPQVLLDFIKQINDDDGPMEEQRQRYGPPLYNLTSLVLFIRLFLSLSWGRFETRKLKGDELSALEQALNVYTSEFERFIKFLSEVFVNSPFFISAAEAGALEAGQNDDYKEISIPAGKIHEVSFMVDSLNSYIAWDFSLVQGKINLDIGFSVECMSPSGEKTLILPYRRYESDQGNFCTCIAGNYKLVWDNSYSTFFKKALRYKVDCIPPVVEPVQFMSEEEA
;
A
#
# COMPACT_ATOMS: atom_id res chain seq x y z
N MET A 1 6.23 -10.23 15.78
CA MET A 1 4.94 -10.17 15.04
C MET A 1 4.20 -8.83 15.19
N SER A 2 4.27 -8.12 16.34
CA SER A 2 3.57 -6.84 16.56
C SER A 2 3.94 -5.71 15.57
N PHE A 3 5.22 -5.53 15.24
CA PHE A 3 5.66 -4.44 14.35
C PHE A 3 5.14 -4.58 12.91
N GLN A 4 5.27 -5.77 12.30
CA GLN A 4 4.76 -6.02 10.95
C GLN A 4 3.24 -5.91 10.87
N ALA A 5 2.52 -6.42 11.87
CA ALA A 5 1.07 -6.28 11.95
C ALA A 5 0.66 -4.79 12.00
N LYS A 6 1.24 -4.02 12.93
CA LYS A 6 1.00 -2.57 13.04
C LYS A 6 1.35 -1.79 11.77
N ASN A 7 2.46 -2.13 11.13
CA ASN A 7 2.88 -1.42 9.91
C ASN A 7 1.97 -1.76 8.72
N SER A 8 1.57 -3.04 8.58
CA SER A 8 0.61 -3.47 7.56
C SER A 8 -0.76 -2.83 7.74
N GLU A 9 -1.20 -2.68 8.99
CA GLU A 9 -2.45 -2.03 9.36
C GLU A 9 -2.41 -0.53 9.05
N ARG A 10 -1.29 0.13 9.37
CA ARG A 10 -1.07 1.55 9.03
C ARG A 10 -1.11 1.78 7.52
N VAL A 11 -0.37 1.00 6.74
CA VAL A 11 -0.36 1.11 5.26
C VAL A 11 -1.74 0.83 4.69
N PHE A 12 -2.42 -0.21 5.18
CA PHE A 12 -3.76 -0.55 4.72
C PHE A 12 -4.78 0.54 5.06
N ASN A 13 -4.74 1.11 6.27
CA ASN A 13 -5.61 2.21 6.66
C ASN A 13 -5.38 3.42 5.76
N THR A 14 -4.12 3.72 5.42
CA THR A 14 -3.79 4.75 4.43
C THR A 14 -4.31 4.40 3.04
N VAL A 15 -4.29 3.15 2.57
CA VAL A 15 -4.89 2.80 1.27
C VAL A 15 -6.42 2.86 1.33
N MET A 16 -7.01 2.46 2.45
CA MET A 16 -8.46 2.46 2.66
C MET A 16 -9.06 3.86 2.64
N THR A 17 -8.33 4.92 2.95
CA THR A 17 -8.86 6.30 2.83
C THR A 17 -9.16 6.68 1.38
N TYR A 18 -8.56 5.98 0.41
CA TYR A 18 -8.72 6.28 -1.03
C TYR A 18 -9.64 5.30 -1.78
N LEU A 19 -10.05 4.22 -1.13
CA LEU A 19 -11.05 3.30 -1.64
C LEU A 19 -12.45 3.78 -1.21
N PRO A 20 -13.50 3.53 -2.02
CA PRO A 20 -14.85 3.95 -1.66
C PRO A 20 -15.24 3.39 -0.29
N GLN A 21 -15.65 4.27 0.64
CA GLN A 21 -16.12 3.91 1.99
C GLN A 21 -17.54 3.31 1.96
N ASP A 22 -17.93 2.73 0.83
CA ASP A 22 -19.21 2.07 0.63
C ASP A 22 -19.12 0.58 1.05
N PHE A 23 -20.13 -0.19 0.66
CA PHE A 23 -20.18 -1.63 0.88
C PHE A 23 -18.94 -2.36 0.31
N ARG A 24 -18.31 -1.81 -0.75
CA ARG A 24 -17.15 -2.41 -1.41
C ARG A 24 -15.88 -2.24 -0.57
N GLY A 25 -15.66 -1.08 0.05
CA GLY A 25 -14.56 -0.88 1.01
C GLY A 25 -14.67 -1.82 2.23
N THR A 26 -15.89 -2.03 2.72
CA THR A 26 -16.17 -2.99 3.79
C THR A 26 -15.94 -4.44 3.36
N LEU A 27 -16.35 -4.80 2.14
CA LEU A 27 -16.09 -6.11 1.53
C LEU A 27 -14.59 -6.37 1.37
N ILE A 28 -13.80 -5.39 0.92
CA ILE A 28 -12.35 -5.53 0.77
C ILE A 28 -11.69 -5.79 2.13
N ARG A 29 -12.11 -5.08 3.19
CA ARG A 29 -11.66 -5.35 4.57
C ARG A 29 -12.01 -6.77 5.01
N GLN A 30 -13.27 -7.17 4.84
CA GLN A 30 -13.72 -8.50 5.21
C GLN A 30 -13.00 -9.61 4.42
N GLN A 31 -12.76 -9.40 3.13
CA GLN A 31 -12.03 -10.34 2.28
C GLN A 31 -10.56 -10.47 2.72
N ARG A 32 -9.90 -9.35 3.06
CA ARG A 32 -8.54 -9.36 3.62
C ARG A 32 -8.50 -10.11 4.94
N ASP A 33 -9.36 -9.75 5.89
CA ASP A 33 -9.37 -10.36 7.22
C ASP A 33 -9.69 -11.85 7.16
N ARG A 34 -10.58 -12.27 6.25
CA ARG A 34 -10.85 -13.68 5.98
C ARG A 34 -9.64 -14.39 5.38
N SER A 35 -8.98 -13.79 4.39
CA SER A 35 -7.75 -14.31 3.79
C SER A 35 -6.63 -14.47 4.82
N GLU A 36 -6.41 -13.47 5.67
CA GLU A 36 -5.35 -13.51 6.68
C GLU A 36 -5.67 -14.51 7.81
N ARG A 37 -6.94 -14.65 8.22
CA ARG A 37 -7.36 -15.72 9.13
C ARG A 37 -7.15 -17.12 8.52
N ASN A 38 -7.48 -17.30 7.25
CA ASN A 38 -7.27 -18.58 6.57
C ASN A 38 -5.79 -18.94 6.48
N LYS A 39 -4.92 -17.98 6.11
CA LYS A 39 -3.47 -18.17 6.06
C LYS A 39 -2.89 -18.52 7.44
N GLN A 40 -3.38 -17.87 8.49
CA GLN A 40 -2.98 -18.18 9.86
C GLN A 40 -3.43 -19.59 10.27
N ALA A 41 -4.67 -19.97 9.92
CA ALA A 41 -5.18 -21.31 10.17
C ALA A 41 -4.37 -22.41 9.45
N GLU A 42 -3.88 -22.17 8.23
CA GLU A 42 -2.97 -23.09 7.54
C GLU A 42 -1.65 -23.27 8.28
N VAL A 43 -1.08 -22.18 8.80
CA VAL A 43 0.16 -22.22 9.59
C VAL A 43 -0.08 -22.99 10.90
N ASP A 44 -1.20 -22.72 11.57
CA ASP A 44 -1.55 -23.38 12.83
C ASP A 44 -1.83 -24.87 12.61
N ALA A 45 -2.53 -25.23 11.53
CA ALA A 45 -2.76 -26.62 11.14
C ALA A 45 -1.45 -27.37 10.88
N LEU A 46 -0.51 -26.75 10.18
CA LEU A 46 0.81 -27.32 9.90
C LEU A 46 1.64 -27.53 11.19
N ILE A 47 1.57 -26.58 12.13
CA ILE A 47 2.23 -26.71 13.43
C ILE A 47 1.58 -27.86 14.23
N ASN A 48 0.26 -27.93 14.25
CA ASN A 48 -0.50 -28.95 14.99
C ASN A 48 -0.32 -30.37 14.42
N SER A 49 -0.09 -30.50 13.10
CA SER A 49 0.23 -31.77 12.46
C SER A 49 1.69 -32.21 12.63
N GLY A 50 2.51 -31.45 13.37
CA GLY A 50 3.92 -31.76 13.59
C GLY A 50 4.84 -31.42 12.40
N GLY A 51 4.44 -30.47 11.55
CA GLY A 51 5.23 -30.05 10.39
C GLY A 51 6.60 -29.51 10.79
N SER A 52 7.60 -29.73 9.93
CA SER A 52 8.96 -29.29 10.22
C SER A 52 9.10 -27.76 10.09
N ILE A 53 10.18 -27.21 10.65
CA ILE A 53 10.53 -25.79 10.47
C ILE A 53 10.67 -25.44 8.98
N ARG A 54 11.15 -26.39 8.16
CA ARG A 54 11.30 -26.22 6.72
C ARG A 54 9.95 -26.12 6.02
N ASP A 55 8.98 -26.94 6.41
CA ASP A 55 7.63 -26.90 5.86
C ASP A 55 6.93 -25.59 6.22
N ARG A 56 7.09 -25.14 7.47
CA ARG A 56 6.58 -23.84 7.92
C ARG A 56 7.19 -22.70 7.11
N TYR A 57 8.50 -22.74 6.86
CA TYR A 57 9.17 -21.73 6.05
C TYR A 57 8.65 -21.73 4.61
N ALA A 58 8.52 -22.91 3.99
CA ALA A 58 7.99 -23.06 2.64
C ALA A 58 6.56 -22.53 2.51
N LEU A 59 5.70 -22.80 3.49
CA LEU A 59 4.33 -22.28 3.53
C LEU A 59 4.29 -20.76 3.64
N LEU A 60 5.03 -20.19 4.59
CA LEU A 60 5.11 -18.73 4.77
C LEU A 60 5.70 -18.04 3.54
N TRP A 61 6.69 -18.65 2.91
CA TRP A 61 7.27 -18.16 1.66
C TRP A 61 6.24 -18.15 0.53
N LYS A 62 5.50 -19.25 0.34
CA LYS A 62 4.41 -19.34 -0.64
C LYS A 62 3.35 -18.26 -0.41
N GLN A 63 2.86 -18.12 0.82
CA GLN A 63 1.89 -17.08 1.18
C GLN A 63 2.42 -15.66 0.91
N GLN A 64 3.71 -15.42 1.13
CA GLN A 64 4.34 -14.14 0.84
C GLN A 64 4.48 -13.89 -0.66
N MET A 65 4.85 -14.90 -1.46
CA MET A 65 4.89 -14.79 -2.92
C MET A 65 3.50 -14.53 -3.50
N ASP A 66 2.46 -15.17 -2.99
CA ASP A 66 1.09 -14.93 -3.43
C ASP A 66 0.63 -13.50 -3.12
N ARG A 67 1.01 -12.93 -1.96
CA ARG A 67 0.78 -11.50 -1.67
C ARG A 67 1.53 -10.59 -2.65
N ARG A 68 2.79 -10.90 -2.97
CA ARG A 68 3.56 -10.11 -3.93
C ARG A 68 3.02 -10.21 -5.36
N ARG A 69 2.47 -11.36 -5.77
CA ARG A 69 1.79 -11.50 -7.08
C ARG A 69 0.55 -10.63 -7.15
N GLN A 70 -0.27 -10.61 -6.10
CA GLN A 70 -1.43 -9.71 -6.01
C GLN A 70 -1.02 -8.23 -6.06
N LEU A 71 0.07 -7.86 -5.40
CA LEU A 71 0.62 -6.51 -5.48
C LEU A 71 1.13 -6.16 -6.88
N ALA A 72 1.85 -7.06 -7.55
CA ALA A 72 2.29 -6.86 -8.93
C ALA A 72 1.09 -6.76 -9.90
N GLN A 73 -0.01 -7.48 -9.65
CA GLN A 73 -1.28 -7.31 -10.36
C GLN A 73 -1.89 -5.91 -10.15
N LEU A 74 -1.78 -5.34 -8.95
CA LEU A 74 -2.18 -3.95 -8.68
C LEU A 74 -1.25 -2.94 -9.36
N GLY A 75 0.05 -3.21 -9.42
CA GLY A 75 1.02 -2.37 -10.14
C GLY A 75 0.81 -2.39 -11.65
N SER A 76 0.41 -3.55 -12.19
CA SER A 76 0.02 -3.74 -13.60
C SER A 76 -1.42 -3.33 -13.90
N ALA A 77 -2.19 -2.89 -12.90
CA ALA A 77 -3.51 -2.33 -13.12
C ALA A 77 -3.40 -1.13 -14.08
N THR A 78 -3.99 -1.26 -15.26
CA THR A 78 -4.05 -0.22 -16.29
C THR A 78 -5.33 0.61 -16.13
N GLY A 79 -5.25 1.88 -16.54
CA GLY A 79 -6.40 2.79 -16.60
C GLY A 79 -6.81 3.40 -15.26
N VAL A 80 -8.12 3.43 -14.97
CA VAL A 80 -8.76 4.29 -13.95
C VAL A 80 -8.20 4.09 -12.55
N TYR A 81 -7.91 2.86 -12.12
CA TYR A 81 -7.36 2.60 -10.79
C TYR A 81 -5.94 3.19 -10.62
N LYS A 82 -5.10 3.10 -11.65
CA LYS A 82 -3.76 3.71 -11.66
C LYS A 82 -3.85 5.24 -11.61
N THR A 83 -4.81 5.81 -12.35
CA THR A 83 -5.07 7.25 -12.39
C THR A 83 -5.61 7.76 -11.04
N LEU A 84 -6.57 7.06 -10.43
CA LEU A 84 -7.08 7.36 -9.09
C LEU A 84 -5.98 7.26 -8.03
N VAL A 85 -5.14 6.22 -8.08
CA VAL A 85 -4.03 6.05 -7.13
C VAL A 85 -2.98 7.15 -7.31
N LYS A 86 -2.65 7.53 -8.54
CA LYS A 86 -1.71 8.63 -8.80
C LYS A 86 -2.28 10.00 -8.40
N TYR A 87 -3.55 10.25 -8.68
CA TYR A 87 -4.17 11.57 -8.56
C TYR A 87 -4.77 11.87 -7.18
N LEU A 88 -5.34 10.87 -6.50
CA LEU A 88 -5.94 11.03 -5.17
C LEU A 88 -4.97 10.69 -4.03
N VAL A 89 -4.06 9.73 -4.24
CA VAL A 89 -3.16 9.23 -3.18
C VAL A 89 -1.78 9.87 -3.24
N GLY A 90 -1.47 10.54 -4.36
CA GLY A 90 -0.16 11.12 -4.60
C GLY A 90 0.96 10.07 -4.66
N VAL A 91 0.65 8.79 -4.97
CA VAL A 91 1.68 7.74 -5.08
C VAL A 91 2.54 8.02 -6.31
N PRO A 92 3.86 8.25 -6.13
CA PRO A 92 4.77 8.48 -7.24
C PRO A 92 4.81 7.28 -8.20
N GLN A 93 4.93 7.58 -9.50
CA GLN A 93 4.97 6.57 -10.56
C GLN A 93 6.09 5.55 -10.35
N VAL A 94 7.24 5.98 -9.80
CA VAL A 94 8.39 5.14 -9.45
C VAL A 94 8.03 4.02 -8.46
N LEU A 95 7.15 4.29 -7.48
CA LEU A 95 6.71 3.26 -6.53
C LEU A 95 5.77 2.24 -7.19
N LEU A 96 4.92 2.67 -8.12
CA LEU A 96 4.06 1.75 -8.89
C LEU A 96 4.88 0.87 -9.82
N ASP A 97 5.92 1.42 -10.45
CA ASP A 97 6.82 0.66 -11.32
C ASP A 97 7.70 -0.30 -10.53
N PHE A 98 8.14 0.09 -9.32
CA PHE A 98 8.80 -0.82 -8.37
C PHE A 98 7.90 -2.02 -8.01
N ILE A 99 6.62 -1.79 -7.72
CA ILE A 99 5.68 -2.87 -7.38
C ILE A 99 5.52 -3.87 -8.54
N LYS A 100 5.57 -3.41 -9.80
CA LYS A 100 5.55 -4.30 -10.96
C LYS A 100 6.79 -5.20 -11.02
N GLN A 101 7.94 -4.65 -10.67
CA GLN A 101 9.24 -5.33 -10.72
C GLN A 101 9.59 -6.10 -9.43
N ILE A 102 8.69 -6.13 -8.44
CA ILE A 102 8.97 -6.73 -7.11
C ILE A 102 9.22 -8.25 -7.15
N ASN A 103 8.72 -8.92 -8.19
CA ASN A 103 8.89 -10.36 -8.42
C ASN A 103 9.74 -10.66 -9.65
N ASP A 104 10.42 -9.65 -10.21
CA ASP A 104 11.35 -9.88 -11.30
C ASP A 104 12.56 -10.64 -10.76
N ASP A 105 12.98 -11.69 -11.47
CA ASP A 105 14.13 -12.51 -11.07
C ASP A 105 15.44 -11.70 -11.15
N ASP A 106 15.46 -10.65 -11.97
CA ASP A 106 16.51 -9.62 -12.04
C ASP A 106 16.12 -8.32 -11.30
N GLY A 107 15.08 -8.39 -10.46
CA GLY A 107 14.53 -7.25 -9.76
C GLY A 107 15.40 -6.77 -8.59
N PRO A 108 15.17 -5.54 -8.10
CA PRO A 108 15.98 -4.94 -7.04
C PRO A 108 16.03 -5.78 -5.75
N MET A 109 14.99 -6.55 -5.47
CA MET A 109 14.95 -7.44 -4.30
C MET A 109 15.83 -8.68 -4.45
N GLU A 110 15.91 -9.27 -5.65
CA GLU A 110 16.74 -10.45 -5.90
C GLU A 110 18.21 -10.05 -6.06
N GLU A 111 18.49 -8.89 -6.66
CA GLU A 111 19.84 -8.30 -6.68
C GLU A 111 20.37 -8.11 -5.25
N GLN A 112 19.57 -7.52 -4.36
CA GLN A 112 19.97 -7.38 -2.95
C GLN A 112 20.18 -8.73 -2.26
N ARG A 113 19.35 -9.74 -2.58
CA ARG A 113 19.50 -11.09 -2.02
C ARG A 113 20.79 -11.76 -2.49
N GLN A 114 21.11 -11.67 -3.77
CA GLN A 114 22.36 -12.22 -4.33
C GLN A 114 23.58 -11.48 -3.80
N ARG A 115 23.49 -10.15 -3.69
CA ARG A 115 24.61 -9.31 -3.26
C ARG A 115 24.90 -9.41 -1.77
N TYR A 116 23.87 -9.54 -0.92
CA TYR A 116 24.00 -9.45 0.53
C TYR A 116 23.67 -10.75 1.29
N GLY A 117 22.99 -11.70 0.66
CA GLY A 117 22.66 -13.00 1.25
C GLY A 117 23.85 -13.91 1.53
N PRO A 118 24.80 -14.10 0.58
CA PRO A 118 25.91 -15.05 0.76
C PRO A 118 26.78 -14.79 2.01
N PRO A 119 27.18 -13.54 2.35
CA PRO A 119 27.88 -13.26 3.60
C PRO A 119 27.10 -13.71 4.85
N LEU A 120 25.78 -13.44 4.89
CA LEU A 120 24.94 -13.86 6.00
C LEU A 120 24.80 -15.37 6.11
N TYR A 121 24.68 -16.08 4.99
CA TYR A 121 24.59 -17.55 4.97
C TYR A 121 25.86 -18.22 5.51
N ASN A 122 27.02 -17.66 5.16
CA ASN A 122 28.32 -18.13 5.65
C ASN A 122 28.45 -17.87 7.16
N LEU A 123 28.09 -16.68 7.64
CA LEU A 123 28.08 -16.35 9.07
C LEU A 123 27.13 -17.26 9.86
N THR A 124 25.93 -17.50 9.32
CA THR A 124 24.95 -18.39 9.93
C THR A 124 25.47 -19.83 10.00
N SER A 125 26.15 -20.30 8.96
CA SER A 125 26.78 -21.63 8.97
C SER A 125 27.91 -21.70 10.01
N LEU A 126 28.77 -20.68 10.09
CA LEU A 126 29.87 -20.62 11.04
C LEU A 126 29.37 -20.69 12.50
N VAL A 127 28.36 -19.92 12.87
CA VAL A 127 27.82 -19.96 14.25
C VAL A 127 27.14 -21.29 14.56
N LEU A 128 26.50 -21.93 13.58
CA LEU A 128 25.95 -23.28 13.75
C LEU A 128 27.05 -24.31 13.97
N PHE A 129 28.17 -24.23 13.23
CA PHE A 129 29.32 -25.11 13.45
C PHE A 129 29.97 -24.88 14.81
N ILE A 130 30.16 -23.63 15.23
CA ILE A 130 30.65 -23.30 16.58
C ILE A 130 29.74 -23.89 17.65
N ARG A 131 28.42 -23.70 17.52
CA ARG A 131 27.43 -24.22 18.47
C ARG A 131 27.40 -25.74 18.50
N LEU A 132 27.48 -26.39 17.33
CA LEU A 132 27.54 -27.86 17.23
C LEU A 132 28.83 -28.39 17.88
N PHE A 133 29.98 -27.77 17.59
CA PHE A 133 31.26 -28.11 18.18
C PHE A 133 31.22 -28.02 19.71
N LEU A 134 30.72 -26.91 20.25
CA LEU A 134 30.53 -26.74 21.70
C LEU A 134 29.57 -27.78 22.28
N SER A 135 28.44 -28.04 21.63
CA SER A 135 27.45 -29.02 22.10
C SER A 135 28.01 -30.44 22.12
N LEU A 136 28.80 -30.83 21.11
CA LEU A 136 29.46 -32.13 21.05
C LEU A 136 30.61 -32.23 22.08
N SER A 137 31.37 -31.16 22.26
CA SER A 137 32.43 -31.07 23.26
C SER A 137 31.88 -31.13 24.69
N TRP A 138 30.68 -30.60 24.92
CA TRP A 138 30.01 -30.65 26.22
C TRP A 138 29.23 -31.96 26.44
N GLY A 139 28.53 -32.47 25.40
CA GLY A 139 27.58 -33.57 25.49
C GLY A 139 28.17 -34.99 25.35
N ARG A 140 29.36 -35.15 24.76
CA ARG A 140 30.06 -36.46 24.69
C ARG A 140 31.21 -36.60 25.67
N PHE A 141 31.61 -35.53 26.34
CA PHE A 141 32.88 -35.46 27.04
C PHE A 141 32.80 -34.74 28.39
N GLU A 142 32.02 -35.26 29.34
CA GLU A 142 32.36 -35.01 30.76
C GLU A 142 33.80 -35.48 31.10
N THR A 143 34.44 -36.25 30.20
CA THR A 143 35.75 -36.88 30.37
C THR A 143 36.90 -36.36 29.48
N ARG A 144 36.66 -35.53 28.45
CA ARG A 144 37.75 -35.00 27.58
C ARG A 144 37.79 -33.48 27.61
N LYS A 145 38.84 -32.94 28.22
CA LYS A 145 39.18 -31.52 28.12
C LYS A 145 39.58 -31.19 26.68
N LEU A 146 39.08 -30.06 26.17
CA LEU A 146 39.55 -29.48 24.91
C LEU A 146 41.06 -29.28 24.98
N LYS A 147 41.77 -29.67 23.92
CA LYS A 147 43.21 -29.46 23.78
C LYS A 147 43.50 -28.00 23.41
N GLY A 148 44.74 -27.54 23.64
CA GLY A 148 45.16 -26.17 23.36
C GLY A 148 44.87 -25.72 21.92
N ASP A 149 45.15 -26.58 20.94
CA ASP A 149 44.90 -26.28 19.52
C ASP A 149 43.40 -26.19 19.20
N GLU A 150 42.58 -27.05 19.82
CA GLU A 150 41.11 -27.05 19.66
C GLU A 150 40.48 -25.78 20.25
N LEU A 151 40.99 -25.32 21.41
CA LEU A 151 40.60 -24.06 22.04
C LEU A 151 41.03 -22.85 21.21
N SER A 152 42.25 -22.86 20.68
CA SER A 152 42.76 -21.77 19.83
C SER A 152 41.95 -21.64 18.53
N ALA A 153 41.61 -22.76 17.89
CA ALA A 153 40.76 -22.76 16.70
C ALA A 153 39.34 -22.23 16.99
N LEU A 154 38.77 -22.59 18.15
CA LEU A 154 37.46 -22.09 18.59
C LEU A 154 37.49 -20.58 18.86
N GLU A 155 38.53 -20.10 19.55
CA GLU A 155 38.74 -18.68 19.82
C GLU A 155 38.89 -17.88 18.52
N GLN A 156 39.68 -18.39 17.58
CA GLN A 156 39.83 -17.79 16.26
C GLN A 156 38.49 -17.75 15.50
N ALA A 157 37.72 -18.84 15.51
CA ALA A 157 36.42 -18.89 14.87
C ALA A 157 35.40 -17.90 15.47
N LEU A 158 35.40 -17.75 16.80
CA LEU A 158 34.57 -16.77 17.51
C LEU A 158 34.98 -15.32 17.17
N ASN A 159 36.27 -15.04 17.11
CA ASN A 159 36.78 -13.73 16.75
C ASN A 159 36.39 -13.36 15.30
N VAL A 160 36.55 -14.30 14.35
CA VAL A 160 36.13 -14.10 12.95
C VAL A 160 34.62 -13.91 12.85
N TYR A 161 33.82 -14.74 13.54
CA TYR A 161 32.37 -14.59 13.52
C TYR A 161 31.95 -13.22 14.04
N THR A 162 32.50 -12.80 15.18
CA THR A 162 32.12 -11.54 15.83
C THR A 162 32.48 -10.34 14.95
N SER A 163 33.71 -10.29 14.43
CA SER A 163 34.16 -9.17 13.60
C SER A 163 33.38 -9.06 12.29
N GLU A 164 33.14 -10.18 11.60
CA GLU A 164 32.40 -10.19 10.34
C GLU A 164 30.90 -9.96 10.54
N PHE A 165 30.33 -10.42 11.65
CA PHE A 165 28.93 -10.14 11.98
C PHE A 165 28.72 -8.65 12.33
N GLU A 166 29.62 -8.04 13.10
CA GLU A 166 29.60 -6.60 13.35
C GLU A 166 29.74 -5.80 12.06
N ARG A 167 30.69 -6.19 11.19
CA ARG A 167 30.88 -5.58 9.87
C ARG A 167 29.62 -5.70 9.03
N PHE A 168 28.98 -6.87 9.02
CA PHE A 168 27.73 -7.11 8.30
C PHE A 168 26.58 -6.24 8.82
N ILE A 169 26.44 -6.10 10.15
CA ILE A 169 25.42 -5.23 10.75
C ILE A 169 25.67 -3.76 10.40
N LYS A 170 26.91 -3.28 10.52
CA LYS A 170 27.27 -1.90 10.15
C LYS A 170 26.96 -1.63 8.69
N PHE A 171 27.37 -2.54 7.82
CA PHE A 171 27.07 -2.50 6.39
C PHE A 171 25.56 -2.46 6.11
N LEU A 172 24.78 -3.36 6.70
CA LEU A 172 23.32 -3.33 6.56
C LEU A 172 22.74 -2.01 7.05
N SER A 173 23.19 -1.52 8.20
CA SER A 173 22.74 -0.23 8.73
C SER A 173 23.02 0.91 7.74
N GLU A 174 24.19 0.95 7.14
CA GLU A 174 24.55 1.93 6.11
C GLU A 174 23.68 1.80 4.85
N VAL A 175 23.44 0.57 4.38
CA VAL A 175 22.54 0.31 3.24
C VAL A 175 21.13 0.78 3.57
N PHE A 176 20.61 0.49 4.75
CA PHE A 176 19.25 0.90 5.17
C PHE A 176 19.13 2.42 5.32
N VAL A 177 20.14 3.09 5.89
CA VAL A 177 20.17 4.56 6.03
C VAL A 177 20.21 5.26 4.68
N ASN A 178 20.93 4.70 3.71
CA ASN A 178 21.08 5.28 2.38
C ASN A 178 20.15 4.63 1.34
N SER A 179 19.19 3.82 1.79
CA SER A 179 18.34 3.05 0.91
C SER A 179 17.34 3.96 0.21
N PRO A 180 17.24 3.91 -1.14
CA PRO A 180 16.22 4.64 -1.87
C PRO A 180 14.79 4.16 -1.54
N PHE A 181 14.64 3.04 -0.83
CA PHE A 181 13.35 2.50 -0.40
C PHE A 181 12.81 3.14 0.89
N PHE A 182 13.65 3.83 1.66
CA PHE A 182 13.27 4.55 2.88
C PHE A 182 13.41 6.06 2.73
N ILE A 183 13.29 6.56 1.50
CA ILE A 183 13.12 7.98 1.26
C ILE A 183 11.80 8.43 1.90
N SER A 184 11.84 9.60 2.53
CA SER A 184 10.64 10.21 3.07
C SER A 184 9.62 10.47 1.95
N ALA A 185 8.34 10.57 2.29
CA ALA A 185 7.30 10.96 1.32
C ALA A 185 7.69 12.27 0.60
N ALA A 186 8.40 13.16 1.29
CA ALA A 186 9.00 14.37 0.72
C ALA A 186 9.99 14.08 -0.41
N GLU A 187 11.00 13.27 -0.15
CA GLU A 187 12.08 12.93 -1.09
C GLU A 187 11.61 12.02 -2.23
N ALA A 188 10.54 11.24 -2.02
CA ALA A 188 9.88 10.47 -3.06
C ALA A 188 9.07 11.32 -4.06
N GLY A 189 9.00 12.64 -3.86
CA GLY A 189 8.17 13.55 -4.65
C GLY A 189 6.70 13.58 -4.25
N ALA A 190 6.30 12.97 -3.11
CA ALA A 190 4.94 13.10 -2.61
C ALA A 190 4.68 14.51 -2.02
N LEU A 191 5.72 15.25 -1.61
CA LEU A 191 5.58 16.69 -1.32
C LEU A 191 5.42 17.52 -2.60
N GLU A 192 5.99 17.12 -3.74
CA GLU A 192 5.70 17.78 -5.02
C GLU A 192 4.27 17.46 -5.50
N ALA A 193 3.75 16.27 -5.20
CA ALA A 193 2.32 15.96 -5.36
C ALA A 193 1.41 16.75 -4.38
N GLY A 194 1.91 17.07 -3.19
CA GLY A 194 1.23 17.91 -2.19
C GLY A 194 1.34 19.43 -2.45
N GLN A 195 2.34 19.86 -3.23
CA GLN A 195 2.49 21.22 -3.74
C GLN A 195 1.89 21.41 -5.14
N ASN A 196 1.46 20.33 -5.82
CA ASN A 196 0.73 20.46 -7.07
C ASN A 196 -0.63 21.14 -6.82
N ASP A 197 -0.66 22.39 -7.26
CA ASP A 197 -1.70 23.35 -7.66
C ASP A 197 -3.09 22.83 -8.14
N ASP A 198 -3.43 21.55 -7.99
CA ASP A 198 -4.70 21.01 -8.48
C ASP A 198 -5.89 21.31 -7.55
N TYR A 199 -5.64 21.60 -6.27
CA TYR A 199 -6.71 21.98 -5.36
C TYR A 199 -7.15 23.41 -5.68
N LYS A 200 -8.42 23.53 -6.07
CA LYS A 200 -9.05 24.83 -6.26
C LYS A 200 -9.49 25.35 -4.90
N GLU A 201 -9.17 26.60 -4.63
CA GLU A 201 -9.69 27.32 -3.46
C GLU A 201 -10.76 28.32 -3.88
N ILE A 202 -11.91 28.28 -3.22
CA ILE A 202 -13.00 29.22 -3.44
C ILE A 202 -13.62 29.64 -2.12
N SER A 203 -14.04 30.90 -2.04
CA SER A 203 -14.85 31.38 -0.91
C SER A 203 -16.32 31.40 -1.29
N ILE A 204 -17.14 30.61 -0.60
CA ILE A 204 -18.58 30.51 -0.79
C ILE A 204 -19.25 31.47 0.21
N PRO A 205 -19.91 32.55 -0.25
CA PRO A 205 -20.56 33.51 0.64
C PRO A 205 -21.69 32.87 1.47
N ALA A 206 -22.07 33.54 2.55
CA ALA A 206 -23.28 33.20 3.30
C ALA A 206 -24.51 33.26 2.38
N GLY A 207 -25.42 32.28 2.46
CA GLY A 207 -26.62 32.24 1.63
C GLY A 207 -26.40 31.77 0.19
N LYS A 208 -25.20 31.25 -0.16
CA LYS A 208 -24.84 30.86 -1.54
C LYS A 208 -24.41 29.40 -1.64
N ILE A 209 -24.42 28.90 -2.88
CA ILE A 209 -23.97 27.56 -3.26
C ILE A 209 -22.85 27.66 -4.30
N HIS A 210 -22.00 26.65 -4.35
CA HIS A 210 -20.98 26.44 -5.38
C HIS A 210 -21.17 25.08 -6.02
N GLU A 211 -21.00 24.99 -7.33
CA GLU A 211 -21.31 23.80 -8.10
C GLU A 211 -20.20 23.48 -9.09
N VAL A 212 -19.90 22.20 -9.25
CA VAL A 212 -19.01 21.68 -10.30
C VAL A 212 -19.77 20.61 -11.06
N SER A 213 -19.81 20.74 -12.39
CA SER A 213 -20.57 19.86 -13.27
C SER A 213 -19.66 19.09 -14.23
N PHE A 214 -19.94 17.80 -14.42
CA PHE A 214 -19.26 16.93 -15.37
C PHE A 214 -20.27 16.34 -16.34
N MET A 215 -20.05 16.59 -17.62
CA MET A 215 -20.75 15.86 -18.68
C MET A 215 -20.10 14.50 -18.86
N VAL A 216 -20.88 13.44 -18.64
CA VAL A 216 -20.41 12.06 -18.73
C VAL A 216 -21.13 11.36 -19.87
N ASP A 217 -20.38 11.04 -20.92
CA ASP A 217 -20.92 10.40 -22.13
C ASP A 217 -20.95 8.87 -22.02
N SER A 218 -20.23 8.29 -21.07
CA SER A 218 -20.06 6.84 -20.95
C SER A 218 -20.28 6.32 -19.53
N LEU A 219 -21.00 5.20 -19.46
CA LEU A 219 -21.24 4.43 -18.24
C LEU A 219 -19.91 3.97 -17.63
N ASN A 220 -19.89 3.82 -16.30
CA ASN A 220 -18.71 3.37 -15.55
C ASN A 220 -17.51 4.33 -15.60
N SER A 221 -17.70 5.59 -16.00
CA SER A 221 -16.78 6.67 -15.66
C SER A 221 -16.71 6.81 -14.14
N TYR A 222 -15.56 7.18 -13.59
CA TYR A 222 -15.38 7.41 -12.17
C TYR A 222 -15.37 8.90 -11.86
N ILE A 223 -16.19 9.32 -10.91
CA ILE A 223 -16.14 10.67 -10.36
C ILE A 223 -15.58 10.57 -8.95
N ALA A 224 -14.56 11.36 -8.65
CA ALA A 224 -13.93 11.40 -7.34
C ALA A 224 -13.77 12.84 -6.85
N TRP A 225 -13.94 13.04 -5.55
CA TRP A 225 -13.75 14.32 -4.89
C TRP A 225 -12.91 14.18 -3.62
N ASP A 226 -12.25 15.26 -3.29
CA ASP A 226 -11.65 15.52 -2.00
C ASP A 226 -11.84 17.01 -1.68
N PHE A 227 -12.38 17.32 -0.51
CA PHE A 227 -12.49 18.71 -0.08
C PHE A 227 -12.34 18.88 1.43
N SER A 228 -11.89 20.08 1.80
CA SER A 228 -11.79 20.52 3.19
C SER A 228 -12.06 22.03 3.31
N LEU A 229 -12.46 22.46 4.50
CA LEU A 229 -12.62 23.87 4.81
C LEU A 229 -11.33 24.45 5.40
N VAL A 230 -10.84 25.54 4.80
CA VAL A 230 -9.57 26.20 5.17
C VAL A 230 -9.86 27.45 5.99
N GLN A 231 -10.35 27.29 7.23
CA GLN A 231 -10.66 28.44 8.10
C GLN A 231 -10.41 28.13 9.60
N GLY A 232 -9.22 28.46 10.10
CA GLY A 232 -8.92 28.71 11.52
C GLY A 232 -9.39 27.66 12.56
N LYS A 233 -9.46 28.09 13.83
CA LYS A 233 -9.84 27.24 14.99
C LYS A 233 -11.37 27.09 15.19
N ILE A 234 -12.18 27.36 14.19
CA ILE A 234 -13.64 27.30 14.30
C ILE A 234 -14.10 26.06 13.55
N ASN A 235 -14.81 25.17 14.24
CA ASN A 235 -15.48 24.03 13.60
C ASN A 235 -16.57 24.59 12.68
N LEU A 236 -16.27 24.61 11.38
CA LEU A 236 -17.17 25.04 10.32
C LEU A 236 -17.47 23.83 9.46
N ASP A 237 -18.70 23.75 8.98
CA ASP A 237 -19.14 22.72 8.06
C ASP A 237 -19.68 23.35 6.78
N ILE A 238 -19.89 22.51 5.77
CA ILE A 238 -20.54 22.87 4.52
C ILE A 238 -21.51 21.76 4.13
N GLY A 239 -22.65 22.13 3.55
CA GLY A 239 -23.56 21.16 2.95
C GLY A 239 -22.92 20.59 1.69
N PHE A 240 -22.97 19.28 1.50
CA PHE A 240 -22.44 18.64 0.31
C PHE A 240 -23.40 17.57 -0.20
N SER A 241 -23.59 17.54 -1.52
CA SER A 241 -24.42 16.56 -2.22
C SER A 241 -23.94 16.33 -3.65
N VAL A 242 -24.32 15.20 -4.22
CA VAL A 242 -24.04 14.87 -5.63
C VAL A 242 -25.33 14.47 -6.32
N GLU A 243 -25.60 15.10 -7.45
CA GLU A 243 -26.82 14.94 -8.23
C GLU A 243 -26.46 14.59 -9.68
N CYS A 244 -27.32 13.85 -10.36
CA CYS A 244 -27.18 13.56 -11.78
C CYS A 244 -28.44 13.98 -12.52
N MET A 245 -28.30 14.69 -13.63
CA MET A 245 -29.38 14.94 -14.58
C MET A 245 -29.16 14.05 -15.80
N SER A 246 -30.10 13.15 -16.04
CA SER A 246 -30.09 12.32 -17.25
C SER A 246 -30.32 13.17 -18.50
N PRO A 247 -29.99 12.68 -19.71
CA PRO A 247 -30.29 13.34 -20.98
C PRO A 247 -31.78 13.62 -21.17
N SER A 248 -32.64 12.85 -20.50
CA SER A 248 -34.10 13.02 -20.50
C SER A 248 -34.59 14.15 -19.58
N GLY A 249 -33.70 14.76 -18.80
CA GLY A 249 -34.00 15.80 -17.81
C GLY A 249 -34.39 15.28 -16.43
N GLU A 250 -34.50 13.95 -16.24
CA GLU A 250 -34.78 13.35 -14.93
C GLU A 250 -33.58 13.52 -13.98
N LYS A 251 -33.85 14.02 -12.76
CA LYS A 251 -32.85 14.29 -11.73
C LYS A 251 -32.79 13.14 -10.73
N THR A 252 -31.62 12.52 -10.61
CA THR A 252 -31.32 11.45 -9.65
C THR A 252 -30.34 11.94 -8.59
N LEU A 253 -30.63 11.68 -7.31
CA LEU A 253 -29.74 12.00 -6.20
C LEU A 253 -28.73 10.85 -6.01
N ILE A 254 -27.45 11.12 -6.20
CA ILE A 254 -26.37 10.11 -6.10
C ILE A 254 -25.82 10.06 -4.67
N LEU A 255 -25.50 11.23 -4.10
CA LEU A 255 -25.09 11.37 -2.72
C LEU A 255 -26.05 12.34 -2.02
N PRO A 256 -26.75 11.91 -0.95
CA PRO A 256 -27.70 12.75 -0.26
C PRO A 256 -27.01 13.91 0.47
N TYR A 257 -27.74 15.02 0.59
CA TYR A 257 -27.27 16.20 1.30
C TYR A 257 -26.91 15.88 2.74
N ARG A 258 -25.69 16.25 3.14
CA ARG A 258 -25.22 16.19 4.53
C ARG A 258 -24.18 17.27 4.78
N ARG A 259 -23.98 17.65 6.05
CA ARG A 259 -23.00 18.65 6.48
C ARG A 259 -21.66 17.99 6.83
N TYR A 260 -20.57 18.50 6.28
CA TYR A 260 -19.21 17.98 6.44
C TYR A 260 -18.23 19.11 6.75
N GLU A 261 -17.22 18.84 7.59
CA GLU A 261 -16.06 19.72 7.76
C GLU A 261 -15.04 19.48 6.63
N SER A 262 -14.85 18.20 6.29
CA SER A 262 -14.14 17.70 5.12
C SER A 262 -14.75 16.37 4.71
N ASP A 263 -14.63 16.00 3.45
CA ASP A 263 -15.03 14.69 2.95
C ASP A 263 -14.22 14.29 1.72
N GLN A 264 -14.02 12.99 1.57
CA GLN A 264 -13.34 12.38 0.44
C GLN A 264 -14.15 11.17 -0.01
N GLY A 265 -14.41 11.08 -1.31
CA GLY A 265 -15.24 10.00 -1.84
C GLY A 265 -15.10 9.82 -3.35
N ASN A 266 -15.69 8.73 -3.84
CA ASN A 266 -15.79 8.43 -5.26
C ASN A 266 -16.99 7.52 -5.53
N PHE A 267 -17.47 7.51 -6.77
CA PHE A 267 -18.42 6.51 -7.26
C PHE A 267 -18.23 6.27 -8.77
N CYS A 268 -18.81 5.16 -9.24
CA CYS A 268 -18.91 4.84 -10.66
C CYS A 268 -20.25 5.36 -11.20
N THR A 269 -20.20 6.08 -12.31
CA THR A 269 -21.39 6.61 -12.99
C THR A 269 -22.29 5.50 -13.51
N CYS A 270 -23.57 5.56 -13.12
CA CYS A 270 -24.59 4.56 -13.46
C CYS A 270 -25.39 4.92 -14.71
N ILE A 271 -25.33 6.19 -15.15
CA ILE A 271 -26.05 6.72 -16.31
C ILE A 271 -25.16 7.75 -17.02
N ALA A 272 -25.28 7.86 -18.34
CA ALA A 272 -24.77 9.03 -19.05
C ALA A 272 -25.61 10.25 -18.65
N GLY A 273 -25.01 11.42 -18.53
CA GLY A 273 -25.70 12.62 -18.07
C GLY A 273 -24.77 13.66 -17.45
N ASN A 274 -25.37 14.72 -16.92
CA ASN A 274 -24.65 15.78 -16.23
C ASN A 274 -24.61 15.51 -14.72
N TYR A 275 -23.43 15.21 -14.19
CA TYR A 275 -23.21 15.03 -12.76
C TYR A 275 -22.77 16.34 -12.12
N LYS A 276 -23.48 16.75 -11.07
CA LYS A 276 -23.25 17.99 -10.35
C LYS A 276 -22.87 17.70 -8.90
N LEU A 277 -21.69 18.16 -8.50
CA LEU A 277 -21.27 18.22 -7.11
C LEU A 277 -21.60 19.61 -6.56
N VAL A 278 -22.34 19.65 -5.45
CA VAL A 278 -22.89 20.89 -4.88
C VAL A 278 -22.37 21.09 -3.47
N TRP A 279 -21.68 22.21 -3.25
CA TRP A 279 -21.33 22.71 -1.92
C TRP A 279 -22.25 23.85 -1.53
N ASP A 280 -23.00 23.66 -0.46
CA ASP A 280 -24.11 24.51 -0.05
C ASP A 280 -23.78 25.23 1.26
N ASN A 281 -23.75 26.56 1.21
CA ASN A 281 -23.64 27.45 2.37
C ASN A 281 -24.89 28.35 2.52
N SER A 282 -26.03 27.95 1.91
CA SER A 282 -27.30 28.65 1.94
C SER A 282 -27.88 28.78 3.34
N TYR A 283 -27.62 27.80 4.21
CA TYR A 283 -28.04 27.81 5.60
C TYR A 283 -27.25 28.78 6.47
N SER A 284 -26.08 29.27 6.01
CA SER A 284 -25.28 30.21 6.79
C SER A 284 -25.75 31.63 6.55
N THR A 285 -26.05 32.33 7.63
CA THR A 285 -26.52 33.73 7.62
C THR A 285 -25.37 34.73 7.62
N PHE A 286 -24.23 34.40 8.25
CA PHE A 286 -23.15 35.36 8.51
C PHE A 286 -21.78 34.91 8.01
N PHE A 287 -21.54 33.59 7.87
CA PHE A 287 -20.19 33.07 7.66
C PHE A 287 -20.00 32.54 6.25
N LYS A 288 -19.09 33.17 5.49
CA LYS A 288 -18.54 32.60 4.27
C LYS A 288 -17.67 31.38 4.60
N LYS A 289 -17.61 30.40 3.70
CA LYS A 289 -16.78 29.19 3.83
C LYS A 289 -15.64 29.25 2.82
N ALA A 290 -14.40 29.01 3.24
CA ALA A 290 -13.28 28.85 2.32
C ALA A 290 -13.12 27.36 2.03
N LEU A 291 -13.52 26.95 0.84
CA LEU A 291 -13.49 25.57 0.37
C LEU A 291 -12.23 25.34 -0.44
N ARG A 292 -11.41 24.39 -0.01
CA ARG A 292 -10.33 23.82 -0.81
C ARG A 292 -10.79 22.47 -1.31
N TYR A 293 -10.86 22.29 -2.63
CA TYR A 293 -11.42 21.08 -3.22
C TYR A 293 -10.68 20.64 -4.48
N LYS A 294 -10.75 19.34 -4.72
CA LYS A 294 -10.29 18.67 -5.93
C LYS A 294 -11.44 17.78 -6.41
N VAL A 295 -11.77 17.86 -7.69
CA VAL A 295 -12.72 16.92 -8.31
C VAL A 295 -12.16 16.51 -9.65
N ASP A 296 -12.36 15.26 -10.00
CA ASP A 296 -12.02 14.75 -11.31
C ASP A 296 -13.06 13.73 -11.79
N CYS A 297 -13.18 13.63 -13.11
CA CYS A 297 -14.03 12.66 -13.79
C CYS A 297 -13.16 11.87 -14.78
N ILE A 298 -12.96 10.60 -14.48
CA ILE A 298 -12.08 9.72 -15.22
C ILE A 298 -12.95 8.83 -16.13
N PRO A 299 -12.73 8.83 -17.45
CA PRO A 299 -13.50 7.98 -18.38
C PRO A 299 -13.26 6.49 -18.11
N PRO A 300 -14.19 5.60 -18.50
CA PRO A 300 -14.04 4.16 -18.31
C PRO A 300 -12.83 3.65 -19.09
N VAL A 301 -12.12 2.69 -18.49
CA VAL A 301 -11.03 1.99 -19.19
C VAL A 301 -11.66 1.08 -20.22
N VAL A 302 -11.47 1.38 -21.50
CA VAL A 302 -11.75 0.42 -22.57
C VAL A 302 -10.67 -0.66 -22.47
N GLU A 303 -11.04 -1.89 -22.12
CA GLU A 303 -10.14 -3.03 -22.30
C GLU A 303 -9.81 -3.12 -23.81
N PRO A 304 -8.53 -3.22 -24.20
CA PRO A 304 -8.21 -3.39 -25.60
C PRO A 304 -8.87 -4.67 -26.10
N VAL A 305 -9.77 -4.53 -27.07
CA VAL A 305 -10.38 -5.64 -27.80
C VAL A 305 -9.23 -6.49 -28.32
N GLN A 306 -9.07 -7.69 -27.75
CA GLN A 306 -8.24 -8.72 -28.37
C GLN A 306 -8.89 -9.00 -29.73
N PHE A 307 -8.27 -8.49 -30.80
CA PHE A 307 -8.54 -8.98 -32.14
C PHE A 307 -8.18 -10.47 -32.12
N MET A 308 -9.20 -11.31 -31.97
CA MET A 308 -9.09 -12.71 -32.35
C MET A 308 -8.77 -12.71 -33.85
N SER A 309 -7.55 -13.05 -34.18
CA SER A 309 -7.16 -13.36 -35.55
C SER A 309 -8.06 -14.51 -36.03
N GLU A 310 -8.93 -14.21 -36.99
CA GLU A 310 -9.54 -15.22 -37.86
C GLU A 310 -8.43 -15.82 -38.73
N GLU A 311 -7.81 -16.89 -38.26
CA GLU A 311 -7.10 -17.85 -39.10
C GLU A 311 -7.33 -19.25 -38.51
N GLU A 312 -8.31 -19.96 -39.07
CA GLU A 312 -8.19 -21.37 -39.50
C GLU A 312 -9.58 -21.87 -39.98
N ALA A 313 -9.76 -21.83 -41.30
CA ALA A 313 -10.68 -22.68 -42.06
C ALA A 313 -9.89 -23.31 -43.21
#